data_AF-A0A4S4NFQ0-F1
#
_entry.id   AF-A0A4S4NFQ0-F1
#
_cell.length_a   1.000
_cell.length_b   1.000
_cell.length_c   1.000
_cell.angle_alpha   90.00
_cell.angle_beta   90.00
_cell.angle_gamma   90.00
#
_symmetry.space_group_name_H-M   'P 1'
#
loop_
_entity.id
_entity.type
_entity.pdbx_description
1 polymer ?
#
loop_
_entity_poly.entity_id
_entity_poly.type
_entity_poly.pdbx_seq_one_letter_code
_entity_poly.pdbx_strand_id
1 'polypeptide(L)' 'MANLFDEHRLYIIGYSELNIIGDREKLAQWRHKNMGPAYYKLGRKVIYRGADLNAWAASNRHDPNEPRA' A
#
# COMPACT_ATOMS: atom_id res chain seq x y z
N MET A 1 -5.67 -14.22 -8.05
CA MET A 1 -5.28 -13.74 -6.70
C MET A 1 -6.39 -12.84 -6.19
N ALA A 2 -6.73 -12.91 -4.90
CA ALA A 2 -7.71 -11.99 -4.33
C ALA A 2 -7.05 -10.61 -4.15
N ASN A 3 -7.64 -9.58 -4.75
CA ASN A 3 -7.19 -8.20 -4.59
C ASN A 3 -7.69 -7.64 -3.24
N LEU A 4 -6.81 -7.00 -2.48
CA LEU A 4 -7.17 -6.36 -1.22
C LEU A 4 -7.85 -5.00 -1.44
N PHE A 5 -7.58 -4.38 -2.58
CA PHE A 5 -8.09 -3.07 -2.98
C PHE A 5 -8.74 -3.15 -4.37
N ASP A 6 -9.67 -2.24 -4.67
CA ASP A 6 -10.21 -2.06 -6.01
C ASP A 6 -9.13 -1.45 -6.91
N GLU A 7 -8.75 -2.17 -7.97
CA GLU A 7 -7.64 -1.81 -8.87
C GLU A 7 -7.78 -0.43 -9.52
N HIS A 8 -9.01 -0.01 -9.79
CA HIS A 8 -9.31 1.23 -10.50
C HIS A 8 -9.60 2.40 -9.56
N ARG A 9 -9.67 2.15 -8.25
CA ARG A 9 -9.95 3.17 -7.25
C ARG A 9 -8.68 3.88 -6.78
N LEU A 10 -8.86 5.16 -6.43
CA LEU A 10 -7.85 5.99 -5.78
C LEU A 10 -8.18 6.14 -4.28
N TYR A 11 -7.15 5.97 -3.46
CA TYR A 11 -7.24 6.00 -2.01
C TYR A 11 -6.43 7.18 -1.47
N ILE A 12 -7.02 7.96 -0.59
CA ILE A 12 -6.39 9.12 0.03
C ILE A 12 -6.09 8.79 1.48
N ILE A 13 -4.97 9.31 2.00
CA ILE A 13 -4.63 9.22 3.42
C ILE A 13 -5.83 9.61 4.30
N GLY A 14 -6.16 8.74 5.26
CA GLY A 14 -7.30 8.90 6.16
C GLY A 14 -8.52 8.03 5.80
N TYR A 15 -8.54 7.40 4.62
CA TYR A 15 -9.55 6.39 4.31
C TYR A 15 -9.33 5.15 5.17
N SER A 16 -10.40 4.66 5.79
CA SER A 16 -10.36 3.49 6.68
C SER A 16 -9.84 2.23 5.98
N GLU A 17 -10.06 2.13 4.67
CA GLU A 17 -9.56 1.05 3.82
C GLU A 17 -8.02 0.95 3.85
N LEU A 18 -7.29 2.07 4.04
CA LEU A 18 -5.83 2.05 4.13
C LEU A 18 -5.31 1.55 5.48
N ASN A 19 -6.16 1.47 6.52
CA ASN A 19 -5.74 1.04 7.85
C ASN A 19 -5.21 -0.40 7.87
N ILE A 20 -5.56 -1.22 6.88
CA ILE A 20 -5.04 -2.59 6.74
C ILE A 20 -3.52 -2.64 6.50
N ILE A 21 -2.96 -1.63 5.82
CA ILE A 21 -1.51 -1.52 5.58
C ILE A 21 -0.80 -0.64 6.62
N GLY A 22 -1.52 0.32 7.20
CA GLY A 22 -1.03 1.16 8.28
C GLY A 22 -1.87 2.41 8.49
N ASP A 23 -1.76 2.98 9.68
CA ASP A 23 -2.32 4.29 9.97
C ASP A 23 -1.57 5.42 9.23
N ARG A 24 -2.09 6.63 9.37
CA ARG A 24 -1.53 7.82 8.73
C ARG A 24 -0.06 8.07 9.08
N GLU A 25 0.33 7.85 10.34
CA GLU A 25 1.68 8.13 10.83
C GLU A 25 2.67 7.10 10.31
N LYS A 26 2.34 5.81 10.39
CA LYS A 26 3.10 4.71 9.82
C LYS A 26 3.33 4.90 8.33
N LEU A 27 2.29 5.26 7.58
CA LEU A 27 2.42 5.52 6.15
C LEU A 27 3.30 6.77 5.88
N ALA A 28 3.26 7.78 6.74
CA ALA A 28 4.17 8.93 6.63
C ALA A 28 5.64 8.56 6.86
N GLN A 29 5.91 7.75 7.89
CA GLN A 29 7.25 7.23 8.15
C GLN A 29 7.77 6.37 7.00
N TRP A 30 6.94 5.50 6.43
CA TRP A 30 7.30 4.68 5.28
C TRP A 30 7.70 5.53 4.08
N ARG A 31 6.90 6.54 3.72
CA ARG A 31 7.26 7.46 2.63
C ARG A 31 8.56 8.21 2.90
N HIS A 32 8.81 8.62 4.14
CA HIS A 32 10.08 9.27 4.50
C HIS A 32 11.29 8.33 4.36
N LYS A 33 11.08 7.04 4.63
CA LYS A 33 12.10 5.98 4.50
C LYS A 33 12.18 5.36 3.10
N ASN A 34 11.44 5.88 2.11
CA ASN A 34 11.30 5.28 0.78
C ASN A 34 10.83 3.81 0.81
N MET A 35 9.90 3.50 1.72
CA MET A 35 9.31 2.17 1.89
C MET A 35 7.80 2.19 1.59
N GLY A 36 7.22 1.01 1.39
CA GLY A 36 5.79 0.81 1.26
C GLY A 36 5.28 0.84 -0.20
N PRO A 37 3.95 0.94 -0.39
CA PRO A 37 3.35 0.98 -1.72
C PRO A 37 3.71 2.26 -2.47
N ALA A 38 3.71 2.18 -3.80
CA ALA A 38 3.86 3.35 -4.66
C ALA A 38 2.70 4.33 -4.46
N TYR A 39 2.98 5.63 -4.59
CA TYR A 39 2.01 6.70 -4.39
C TYR A 39 2.28 7.86 -5.34
N TYR A 40 1.22 8.61 -5.65
CA TYR A 40 1.33 9.92 -6.27
C TYR A 40 1.45 11.00 -5.19
N LYS A 41 2.33 11.98 -5.44
CA LYS A 41 2.40 13.22 -4.66
C LYS A 41 1.96 14.38 -5.52
N LEU A 42 0.70 14.79 -5.35
CA LEU A 42 0.08 15.89 -6.08
C LEU A 42 -0.09 17.07 -5.13
N GLY A 43 0.92 17.94 -5.09
CA GLY A 43 1.02 19.02 -4.11
C GLY A 43 1.08 18.50 -2.68
N ARG A 44 0.09 18.89 -1.86
CA ARG A 44 -0.03 18.44 -0.46
C ARG A 44 -0.78 17.11 -0.32
N LYS A 45 -1.32 16.55 -1.40
CA LYS A 45 -2.08 15.28 -1.38
C LYS A 45 -1.19 14.09 -1.71
N VAL A 46 -1.34 13.04 -0.91
CA VAL A 46 -0.78 11.71 -1.16
C VAL A 46 -1.92 10.78 -1.54
N ILE A 47 -1.80 10.13 -2.69
CA ILE A 47 -2.82 9.28 -3.28
C ILE A 47 -2.20 7.93 -3.63
N TYR A 48 -2.87 6.85 -3.25
CA TYR A 48 -2.54 5.49 -3.64
C TYR A 48 -3.52 5.01 -4.72
N ARG A 49 -3.02 4.33 -5.74
CA ARG A 49 -3.86 3.60 -6.69
C ARG A 49 -4.04 2.17 -6.21
N GLY A 50 -5.26 1.63 -6.27
CA GLY A 50 -5.51 0.27 -5.80
C GLY A 50 -4.66 -0.79 -6.49
N ALA A 51 -4.40 -0.65 -7.79
CA ALA A 51 -3.47 -1.51 -8.52
C ALA A 51 -2.06 -1.54 -7.89
N ASP A 52 -1.52 -0.38 -7.51
CA ASP A 52 -0.19 -0.28 -6.88
C ASP A 52 -0.18 -0.86 -5.45
N LEU A 53 -1.30 -0.68 -4.71
CA LEU A 53 -1.48 -1.28 -3.39
C LEU A 53 -1.52 -2.82 -3.48
N ASN A 54 -2.25 -3.36 -4.45
CA ASN A 54 -2.32 -4.80 -4.68
C ASN A 54 -0.97 -5.36 -5.13
N ALA A 55 -0.26 -4.68 -6.03
CA ALA A 55 1.08 -5.07 -6.46
C ALA A 55 2.06 -5.10 -5.28
N TRP A 56 2.04 -4.07 -4.44
CA TRP A 56 2.85 -4.05 -3.22
C TRP A 56 2.47 -5.20 -2.26
N ALA A 57 1.17 -5.42 -2.04
CA ALA A 57 0.71 -6.51 -1.17
C ALA A 57 1.14 -7.89 -1.69
N ALA A 58 1.08 -8.11 -3.01
CA ALA A 58 1.53 -9.34 -3.64
C ALA A 58 3.04 -9.56 -3.44
N SER A 59 3.87 -8.52 -3.60
CA SER A 59 5.32 -8.59 -3.38
C SER A 59 5.71 -8.83 -1.92
N ASN A 60 4.81 -8.54 -0.97
CA ASN A 60 5.03 -8.78 0.47
C ASN A 60 4.27 -10.02 0.97
N ARG A 61 3.65 -10.80 0.08
CA ARG A 61 3.00 -12.06 0.45
C ARG A 61 4.08 -13.10 0.73
N HIS A 62 4.12 -13.59 1.96
CA HIS A 62 4.94 -14.73 2.33
C HIS A 62 4.10 -16.01 2.30
N ASP A 63 4.54 -17.02 1.55
CA ASP A 63 3.94 -18.35 1.62
C ASP A 63 4.62 -19.13 2.76
N PRO A 64 3.86 -19.62 3.76
CA PRO A 64 4.45 -20.33 4.89
C PRO A 64 5.12 -21.66 4.51
N ASN A 65 4.84 -22.19 3.30
CA ASN A 65 5.41 -23.44 2.82
C ASN A 65 6.56 -23.23 1.82
N GLU A 66 6.88 -21.98 1.48
CA GLU A 66 7.99 -21.69 0.58
C GLU A 66 9.31 -21.87 1.35
N PRO A 67 10.23 -22.71 0.84
CA PRO A 67 11.51 -22.91 1.50
C PRO A 67 12.26 -21.57 1.54
N ARG A 68 12.77 -21.20 2.72
CA ARG A 68 13.62 -20.02 2.84
C ARG A 68 14.87 -20.21 1.96
N ALA A 69 15.08 -19.27 1.04
CA ALA A 69 16.30 -19.15 0.25
C ALA A 69 17.50 -18.74 1.14
#